data_AF-A0A1V2QX83-F1
#
_entry.id   AF-A0A1V2QX83-F1
#
_cell.length_a   1.000
_cell.length_b   1.000
_cell.length_c   1.000
_cell.angle_alpha   90.00
_cell.angle_beta   90.00
_cell.angle_gamma   90.00
#
_symmetry.space_group_name_H-M   'P 1'
#
loop_
_entity.id
_entity.type
_entity.pdbx_description
1 polymer ?
#
loop_
_entity_poly.entity_id
_entity_poly.type
_entity_poly.pdbx_seq_one_letter_code
_entity_poly.pdbx_strand_id
1 'polypeptide(L)'
;MTLIEPGPDFIRLFTTFEHTAFRLETRDEYNSPREAESFRKFVAGEPDVSYHEGWLSMVRQATSEGRLFSRVRVVSFPLTDYIRFSMWVAGFTGEAGDDIRYLTREQAGEAGLPQYDYWLFDSRKLVKMHFADDDRFVGAEVVEDPSVIVEHNYWRDAARHHATDRDEFVAKHEQRDIQR
;
A
#
# COMPACT_ATOMS: atom_id res chain seq x y z
N MET A 1 10.04 -21.64 -1.27
CA MET A 1 9.22 -20.59 -0.63
C MET A 1 9.92 -20.22 0.67
N THR A 2 10.25 -18.95 0.85
CA THR A 2 11.02 -18.47 2.01
C THR A 2 10.15 -17.50 2.79
N LEU A 3 9.89 -17.81 4.06
CA LEU A 3 9.16 -16.90 4.95
C LEU A 3 10.11 -15.88 5.55
N ILE A 4 9.68 -14.62 5.58
CA ILE A 4 10.38 -13.52 6.24
C ILE A 4 9.46 -12.93 7.32
N GLU A 5 9.98 -12.88 8.53
CA GLU A 5 9.29 -12.28 9.67
C GLU A 5 9.31 -10.74 9.57
N PRO A 6 8.37 -10.05 10.24
CA PRO A 6 8.46 -8.60 10.41
C PRO A 6 9.79 -8.23 11.07
N GLY A 7 10.62 -7.42 10.39
CA GLY A 7 11.93 -7.07 10.92
C GLY A 7 12.95 -6.64 9.88
N PRO A 8 14.26 -6.71 10.22
CA PRO A 8 15.34 -6.20 9.38
C PRO A 8 15.40 -6.81 7.98
N ASP A 9 15.09 -8.10 7.83
CA ASP A 9 15.07 -8.77 6.53
C ASP A 9 13.98 -8.23 5.61
N PHE A 10 12.79 -7.97 6.15
CA PHE A 10 11.70 -7.34 5.42
C PHE A 10 12.03 -5.89 5.06
N ILE A 11 12.59 -5.12 5.99
CA ILE A 11 12.99 -3.72 5.76
C ILE A 11 14.06 -3.62 4.66
N ARG A 12 14.99 -4.57 4.59
CA ARG A 12 16.05 -4.60 3.58
C ARG A 12 15.51 -4.64 2.15
N LEU A 13 14.30 -5.16 1.91
CA LEU A 13 13.70 -5.19 0.56
C LEU A 13 13.54 -3.79 -0.03
N PHE A 14 13.24 -2.80 0.82
CA PHE A 14 13.01 -1.41 0.41
C PHE A 14 14.29 -0.62 0.18
N THR A 15 15.44 -1.15 0.57
CA THR A 15 16.75 -0.52 0.32
C THR A 15 17.54 -1.23 -0.77
N THR A 16 17.22 -2.48 -1.09
CA THR A 16 17.99 -3.33 -2.01
C THR A 16 17.38 -3.49 -3.41
N PHE A 17 16.15 -3.02 -3.63
CA PHE A 17 15.56 -3.02 -4.98
C PHE A 17 16.23 -1.98 -5.90
N GLU A 18 16.27 -2.29 -7.19
CA GLU A 18 17.10 -1.60 -8.18
C GLU A 18 16.32 -0.57 -9.02
N HIS A 19 15.04 -0.82 -9.29
CA HIS A 19 14.25 -0.07 -10.26
C HIS A 19 12.84 0.26 -9.77
N THR A 20 12.08 -0.75 -9.34
CA THR A 20 10.64 -0.58 -9.06
C THR A 20 10.22 -1.33 -7.81
N ALA A 21 9.40 -0.69 -6.97
CA ALA A 21 8.68 -1.30 -5.87
C ALA A 21 7.19 -1.02 -6.06
N PHE A 22 6.42 -2.05 -6.40
CA PHE A 22 4.97 -1.96 -6.52
C PHE A 22 4.28 -2.59 -5.32
N ARG A 23 3.21 -1.96 -4.83
CA ARG A 23 2.38 -2.43 -3.73
C ARG A 23 0.91 -2.54 -4.15
N LEU A 24 0.31 -3.72 -3.93
CA LEU A 24 -1.14 -3.88 -3.91
C LEU A 24 -1.63 -4.03 -2.46
N GLU A 25 -2.62 -3.23 -2.09
CA GLU A 25 -3.28 -3.24 -0.78
C GLU A 25 -4.76 -3.54 -0.97
N THR A 26 -5.26 -4.58 -0.30
CA THR A 26 -6.61 -5.12 -0.54
C THR A 26 -7.52 -5.02 0.68
N ARG A 27 -6.95 -4.66 1.84
CA ARG A 27 -7.63 -4.61 3.13
C ARG A 27 -8.15 -3.21 3.44
N ASP A 28 -9.25 -3.14 4.19
CA ASP A 28 -9.81 -1.87 4.68
C ASP A 28 -9.19 -1.41 6.01
N GLU A 29 -8.42 -2.27 6.68
CA GLU A 29 -7.74 -2.01 7.95
C GLU A 29 -6.38 -2.73 8.03
N TYR A 30 -5.46 -2.14 8.78
CA TYR A 30 -4.22 -2.79 9.21
C TYR A 30 -4.00 -2.50 10.70
N ASN A 31 -3.69 -3.54 11.47
CA ASN A 31 -3.38 -3.41 12.89
C ASN A 31 -1.86 -3.32 13.07
N SER A 32 -1.35 -2.10 12.88
CA SER A 32 0.07 -1.79 13.04
C SER A 32 0.31 -1.03 14.35
N PRO A 33 1.02 -1.62 15.33
CA PRO A 33 1.37 -0.92 16.57
C PRO A 33 2.14 0.38 16.36
N ARG A 34 2.86 0.50 15.23
CA ARG A 34 3.65 1.69 14.89
C ARG A 34 2.78 2.90 14.57
N GLU A 35 1.59 2.68 13.99
CA GLU A 35 0.69 3.76 13.58
C GLU A 35 -0.49 3.97 14.52
N ALA A 36 -0.73 3.06 15.46
CA ALA A 36 -1.88 3.08 16.37
C ALA A 36 -2.10 4.43 17.08
N GLU A 37 -1.02 5.04 17.59
CA GLU A 37 -1.12 6.35 18.27
C GLU A 37 -1.43 7.49 17.29
N SER A 38 -0.81 7.49 16.11
CA SER A 38 -1.10 8.48 15.06
C SER A 38 -2.51 8.32 14.50
N PHE A 39 -3.00 7.10 14.36
CA PHE A 39 -4.38 6.81 13.97
C PHE A 39 -5.37 7.34 15.02
N ARG A 40 -5.12 7.05 16.31
CA ARG A 40 -5.94 7.58 17.42
C ARG A 40 -6.00 9.11 17.41
N LYS A 41 -4.86 9.76 17.21
CA LYS A 41 -4.73 11.22 17.09
C LYS A 41 -5.49 11.78 15.89
N PHE A 42 -5.42 11.12 14.73
CA PHE A 42 -6.16 11.49 13.53
C PHE A 42 -7.68 11.49 13.79
N VAL A 43 -8.20 10.41 14.38
CA VAL A 43 -9.64 10.30 14.72
C VAL A 43 -10.06 11.36 15.74
N ALA A 44 -9.16 11.76 16.64
CA ALA A 44 -9.40 12.84 17.60
C ALA A 44 -9.32 14.27 17.01
N GLY A 45 -8.98 14.40 15.71
CA GLY A 45 -8.80 15.71 15.07
C GLY A 45 -7.46 16.38 15.36
N GLU A 46 -6.47 15.63 15.86
CA GLU A 46 -5.12 16.09 16.20
C GLU A 46 -4.04 15.35 15.38
N PRO A 47 -4.15 15.31 14.03
CA PRO A 47 -3.37 14.39 13.21
C PRO A 47 -1.85 14.62 13.29
N ASP A 48 -1.09 13.53 13.36
CA ASP A 48 0.37 13.54 13.52
C ASP A 48 1.03 12.44 12.68
N VAL A 49 1.82 12.85 11.68
CA VAL A 49 2.49 11.93 10.73
C VAL A 49 3.94 11.62 11.12
N SER A 50 4.43 12.14 12.24
CA SER A 50 5.84 12.03 12.65
C SER A 50 6.34 10.58 12.76
N TYR A 51 5.46 9.64 13.14
CA TYR A 51 5.77 8.20 13.19
C TYR A 51 6.29 7.65 11.85
N HIS A 52 5.88 8.26 10.73
CA HIS A 52 6.10 7.80 9.37
C HIS A 52 7.36 8.41 8.73
N GLU A 53 8.02 9.38 9.38
CA GLU A 53 9.14 10.13 8.78
C GLU A 53 10.28 9.24 8.29
N GLY A 54 10.62 8.18 9.02
CA GLY A 54 11.65 7.23 8.58
C GLY A 54 11.30 6.53 7.26
N TRP A 55 10.01 6.26 7.00
CA TRP A 55 9.55 5.73 5.73
C TRP A 55 9.59 6.80 4.64
N LEU A 56 9.09 8.01 4.93
CA LEU A 56 9.09 9.13 3.99
C LEU A 56 10.52 9.48 3.53
N SER A 57 11.47 9.53 4.46
CA SER A 57 12.89 9.76 4.17
C SER A 57 13.48 8.69 3.24
N MET A 58 13.14 7.41 3.46
CA MET A 58 13.59 6.30 2.61
C MET A 58 12.99 6.39 1.20
N VAL A 59 11.69 6.67 1.07
CA VAL A 59 11.04 6.85 -0.23
C VAL A 59 11.69 8.02 -0.97
N ARG A 60 11.86 9.18 -0.32
CA ARG A 60 12.53 10.37 -0.91
C ARG A 60 13.94 10.05 -1.40
N GLN A 61 14.71 9.32 -0.61
CA GLN A 61 16.06 8.93 -1.02
C GLN A 61 16.01 8.04 -2.26
N ALA A 62 15.22 6.96 -2.23
CA ALA A 62 15.14 6.03 -3.34
C ALA A 62 14.65 6.69 -4.64
N THR A 63 13.66 7.57 -4.55
CA THR A 63 13.12 8.30 -5.71
C THR A 63 14.11 9.32 -6.25
N SER A 64 14.90 9.98 -5.40
CA SER A 64 15.99 10.86 -5.83
C SER A 64 17.10 10.13 -6.59
N GLU A 65 17.25 8.82 -6.35
CA GLU A 65 18.19 7.94 -7.06
C GLU A 65 17.58 7.33 -8.34
N GLY A 66 16.36 7.72 -8.71
CA GLY A 66 15.67 7.27 -9.92
C GLY A 66 14.85 5.99 -9.77
N ARG A 67 14.72 5.46 -8.55
CA ARG A 67 13.88 4.28 -8.27
C ARG A 67 12.42 4.67 -8.13
N LEU A 68 11.51 3.79 -8.55
CA LEU A 68 10.08 4.07 -8.58
C LEU A 68 9.33 3.31 -7.49
N PHE A 69 8.59 4.05 -6.67
CA PHE A 69 7.55 3.51 -5.80
C PHE A 69 6.19 3.70 -6.45
N SER A 70 5.34 2.68 -6.40
CA SER A 70 3.94 2.84 -6.75
C SER A 70 3.03 1.91 -5.98
N ARG A 71 1.80 2.35 -5.78
CA ARG A 71 0.83 1.67 -4.94
C ARG A 71 -0.57 1.76 -5.53
N VAL A 72 -1.29 0.65 -5.47
CA VAL A 72 -2.73 0.63 -5.68
C VAL A 72 -3.41 0.11 -4.43
N ARG A 73 -4.38 0.87 -3.93
CA ARG A 73 -5.22 0.52 -2.78
C ARG A 73 -6.63 0.20 -3.23
N VAL A 74 -7.14 -0.94 -2.82
CA VAL A 74 -8.55 -1.32 -2.99
C VAL A 74 -9.31 -0.90 -1.74
N VAL A 75 -10.41 -0.17 -1.91
CA VAL A 75 -11.22 0.34 -0.81
C VAL A 75 -12.69 -0.08 -0.92
N SER A 76 -13.31 -0.35 0.23
CA SER A 76 -14.76 -0.51 0.37
C SER A 76 -15.47 0.80 0.67
N PHE A 77 -16.77 0.87 0.35
CA PHE A 77 -17.66 1.92 0.85
C PHE A 77 -18.71 1.33 1.81
N PRO A 78 -19.12 2.08 2.85
CA PRO A 78 -18.59 3.40 3.27
C PRO A 78 -17.12 3.29 3.72
N LEU A 79 -16.36 4.39 3.60
CA LEU A 79 -14.94 4.36 4.01
C LEU A 79 -14.85 4.14 5.53
N THR A 80 -13.91 3.30 5.97
CA THR A 80 -13.55 3.19 7.38
C THR A 80 -12.70 4.39 7.80
N ASP A 81 -12.63 4.67 9.10
CA ASP A 81 -11.72 5.71 9.60
C ASP A 81 -10.27 5.38 9.29
N TYR A 82 -9.91 4.09 9.29
CA TYR A 82 -8.60 3.64 8.87
C TYR A 82 -8.30 4.03 7.42
N ILE A 83 -9.24 3.80 6.48
CA ILE A 83 -9.05 4.20 5.09
C ILE A 83 -8.93 5.72 4.96
N ARG A 84 -9.72 6.51 5.69
CA ARG A 84 -9.58 7.98 5.71
C ARG A 84 -8.21 8.42 6.23
N PHE A 85 -7.75 7.82 7.32
CA PHE A 85 -6.39 8.04 7.85
C PHE A 85 -5.32 7.67 6.81
N SER A 86 -5.46 6.50 6.18
CA SER A 86 -4.53 6.01 5.16
C SER A 86 -4.48 6.92 3.93
N MET A 87 -5.62 7.48 3.51
CA MET A 87 -5.71 8.49 2.44
C MET A 87 -5.05 9.81 2.82
N TRP A 88 -5.13 10.22 4.08
CA TRP A 88 -4.42 11.38 4.60
C TRP A 88 -2.90 11.15 4.63
N VAL A 89 -2.43 10.03 5.20
CA VAL A 89 -1.00 9.63 5.20
C VAL A 89 -0.44 9.50 3.77
N ALA A 90 -1.27 9.06 2.82
CA ALA A 90 -0.88 8.97 1.42
C ALA A 90 -0.49 10.31 0.80
N GLY A 91 -1.02 11.45 1.26
CA GLY A 91 -0.59 12.77 0.77
C GLY A 91 0.91 12.97 0.96
N PHE A 92 1.39 12.76 2.19
CA PHE A 92 2.82 12.86 2.53
C PHE A 92 3.68 11.81 1.82
N THR A 93 3.14 10.60 1.67
CA THR A 93 3.87 9.51 0.98
C THR A 93 3.96 9.79 -0.53
N GLY A 94 2.94 10.42 -1.11
CA GLY A 94 2.94 10.92 -2.49
C GLY A 94 3.94 12.06 -2.70
N GLU A 95 3.99 13.03 -1.77
CA GLU A 95 5.01 14.10 -1.77
C GLU A 95 6.44 13.55 -1.67
N ALA A 96 6.63 12.42 -0.99
CA ALA A 96 7.91 11.72 -0.93
C ALA A 96 8.29 11.00 -2.25
N GLY A 97 7.33 10.80 -3.15
CA GLY A 97 7.51 10.25 -4.50
C GLY A 97 6.89 8.87 -4.74
N ASP A 98 5.99 8.38 -3.89
CA ASP A 98 5.18 7.17 -4.16
C ASP A 98 3.99 7.53 -5.08
N ASP A 99 3.84 6.87 -6.23
CA ASP A 99 2.66 7.02 -7.11
C ASP A 99 1.50 6.19 -6.54
N ILE A 100 0.63 6.85 -5.77
CA ILE A 100 -0.46 6.20 -5.02
C ILE A 100 -1.79 6.39 -5.75
N ARG A 101 -2.47 5.27 -5.98
CA ARG A 101 -3.76 5.22 -6.68
C ARG A 101 -4.77 4.35 -5.94
N TYR A 102 -6.05 4.53 -6.26
CA TYR A 102 -7.17 3.86 -5.60
C TYR A 102 -8.09 3.17 -6.59
N LEU A 103 -8.63 2.03 -6.16
CA LEU A 103 -9.68 1.26 -6.80
C LEU A 103 -10.82 1.02 -5.81
N THR A 104 -12.05 0.99 -6.30
CA THR A 104 -13.13 0.40 -5.51
C THR A 104 -13.00 -1.12 -5.49
N ARG A 105 -13.53 -1.76 -4.45
CA ARG A 105 -13.56 -3.24 -4.36
C ARG A 105 -14.29 -3.90 -5.54
N GLU A 106 -15.31 -3.25 -6.08
CA GLU A 106 -16.02 -3.68 -7.28
C GLU A 106 -15.09 -3.69 -8.50
N GLN A 107 -14.40 -2.57 -8.78
CA GLN A 107 -13.45 -2.48 -9.90
C GLN A 107 -12.31 -3.50 -9.78
N ALA A 108 -11.81 -3.72 -8.55
CA ALA A 108 -10.80 -4.74 -8.30
C ALA A 108 -11.30 -6.16 -8.62
N GLY A 109 -12.56 -6.45 -8.31
CA GLY A 109 -13.21 -7.72 -8.65
C GLY A 109 -13.40 -7.88 -10.16
N GLU A 110 -13.85 -6.84 -10.86
CA GLU A 110 -13.99 -6.83 -12.33
C GLU A 110 -12.65 -7.02 -13.04
N ALA A 111 -11.58 -6.44 -12.51
CA ALA A 111 -10.21 -6.60 -13.00
C ALA A 111 -9.55 -7.94 -12.61
N GLY A 112 -10.24 -8.79 -11.84
CA GLY A 112 -9.74 -10.10 -11.43
C GLY A 112 -8.50 -10.02 -10.52
N LEU A 113 -8.39 -8.97 -9.70
CA LEU A 113 -7.26 -8.79 -8.79
C LEU A 113 -7.31 -9.78 -7.61
N PRO A 114 -6.16 -10.15 -7.04
CA PRO A 114 -6.12 -11.04 -5.89
C PRO A 114 -6.69 -10.35 -4.65
N GLN A 115 -7.21 -11.14 -3.71
CA GLN A 115 -7.72 -10.65 -2.41
C GLN A 115 -6.64 -10.66 -1.31
N TYR A 116 -5.38 -10.55 -1.71
CA TYR A 116 -4.26 -10.48 -0.77
C TYR A 116 -3.27 -9.41 -1.21
N ASP A 117 -2.57 -8.89 -0.22
CA ASP A 117 -1.56 -7.89 -0.42
C ASP A 117 -0.25 -8.50 -0.90
N TYR A 118 0.46 -7.75 -1.74
CA TYR A 118 1.82 -8.10 -2.09
C TYR A 118 2.66 -6.86 -2.41
N TRP A 119 3.97 -7.04 -2.25
CA TRP A 119 4.97 -6.21 -2.89
C TRP A 119 5.58 -6.95 -4.09
N LEU A 120 5.87 -6.22 -5.15
CA LEU A 120 6.60 -6.70 -6.30
C LEU A 120 7.80 -5.79 -6.54
N PHE A 121 8.99 -6.35 -6.35
CA PHE A 121 10.26 -5.64 -6.55
C PHE A 121 10.88 -6.03 -7.89
N ASP A 122 11.27 -5.02 -8.66
CA ASP A 122 11.99 -5.11 -9.93
C ASP A 122 11.36 -6.07 -10.95
N SER A 123 10.04 -6.23 -10.88
CA SER A 123 9.26 -7.18 -11.68
C SER A 123 9.74 -8.65 -11.57
N ARG A 124 10.58 -8.99 -10.57
CA ARG A 124 11.27 -10.29 -10.47
C ARG A 124 11.28 -10.91 -9.08
N LYS A 125 10.81 -10.20 -8.05
CA LYS A 125 10.73 -10.69 -6.67
C LYS A 125 9.39 -10.33 -6.08
N LEU A 126 8.56 -11.35 -5.89
CA LEU A 126 7.25 -11.22 -5.28
C LEU A 126 7.36 -11.47 -3.78
N VAL A 127 6.71 -10.62 -3.00
CA VAL A 127 6.61 -10.73 -1.54
C VAL A 127 5.14 -10.67 -1.16
N LYS A 128 4.53 -11.84 -0.96
CA LYS A 128 3.13 -11.98 -0.57
C LYS A 128 2.99 -11.75 0.93
N MET A 129 2.07 -10.90 1.34
CA MET A 129 1.92 -10.53 2.75
C MET A 129 0.98 -11.50 3.48
N HIS A 130 1.28 -11.76 4.73
CA HIS A 130 0.41 -12.50 5.64
C HIS A 130 -0.01 -11.62 6.81
N PHE A 131 -1.31 -11.61 7.06
CA PHE A 131 -1.94 -10.94 8.18
C PHE A 131 -2.71 -11.96 8.99
N ALA A 132 -2.75 -11.77 10.31
CA ALA A 132 -3.63 -12.51 11.19
C ALA A 132 -5.08 -11.99 11.06
N ASP A 133 -6.03 -12.69 11.68
CA ASP A 133 -7.45 -12.33 11.67
C ASP A 133 -7.73 -10.95 12.30
N ASP A 134 -6.82 -10.47 13.14
CA ASP A 134 -6.85 -9.15 13.79
C ASP A 134 -6.11 -8.06 12.99
N ASP A 135 -5.90 -8.27 11.69
CA ASP A 135 -5.21 -7.36 10.76
C ASP A 135 -3.72 -7.10 11.07
N ARG A 136 -3.13 -7.83 12.01
CA ARG A 136 -1.72 -7.68 12.35
C ARG A 136 -0.84 -8.34 11.30
N PHE A 137 0.18 -7.62 10.84
CA PHE A 137 1.21 -8.19 9.95
C PHE A 137 2.00 -9.28 10.69
N VAL A 138 1.97 -10.51 10.17
CA VAL A 138 2.65 -11.68 10.79
C VAL A 138 3.86 -12.15 9.98
N GLY A 139 4.13 -11.54 8.84
CA GLY A 139 5.26 -11.90 7.99
C GLY A 139 4.87 -11.96 6.53
N ALA A 140 5.83 -12.28 5.67
CA ALA A 140 5.62 -12.36 4.25
C ALA A 140 6.32 -13.58 3.65
N GLU A 141 5.81 -14.03 2.53
CA GLU A 141 6.39 -15.10 1.74
C GLU A 141 7.10 -14.52 0.52
N VAL A 142 8.39 -14.84 0.38
CA VAL A 142 9.16 -14.55 -0.83
C VAL A 142 8.94 -15.66 -1.85
N VAL A 143 8.42 -15.25 -3.01
CA VAL A 143 8.12 -16.12 -4.15
C VAL A 143 9.06 -15.77 -5.29
N GLU A 144 9.77 -16.80 -5.76
CA GLU A 144 10.73 -16.72 -6.87
C GLU A 144 10.28 -17.50 -8.11
N ASP A 145 9.09 -18.11 -8.08
CA ASP A 145 8.51 -18.82 -9.23
C ASP A 145 8.19 -17.81 -10.35
N PRO A 146 8.83 -17.92 -11.53
CA PRO A 146 8.61 -16.98 -12.62
C PRO A 146 7.18 -16.92 -13.12
N SER A 147 6.44 -18.03 -13.09
CA SER A 147 5.05 -18.07 -13.56
C SER A 147 4.13 -17.25 -12.66
N VAL A 148 4.31 -17.39 -11.35
CA VAL A 148 3.58 -16.61 -10.35
C VAL A 148 3.96 -15.14 -10.44
N ILE A 149 5.25 -14.82 -10.62
CA ILE A 149 5.71 -13.43 -10.77
C ILE A 149 5.10 -12.77 -12.01
N VAL A 150 5.03 -13.47 -13.15
CA VAL A 150 4.42 -12.93 -14.39
C VAL A 150 2.94 -12.61 -14.18
N GLU A 151 2.20 -13.48 -13.49
CA GLU A 151 0.80 -13.22 -13.13
C GLU A 151 0.66 -11.96 -12.25
N HIS A 152 1.55 -11.76 -11.28
CA HIS A 152 1.50 -10.57 -10.41
C HIS A 152 1.95 -9.28 -11.11
N ASN A 153 2.78 -9.38 -12.15
CA ASN A 153 3.06 -8.26 -13.05
C ASN A 153 1.81 -7.88 -13.85
N TYR A 154 1.07 -8.86 -14.38
CA TYR A 154 -0.20 -8.60 -15.04
C TYR A 154 -1.19 -7.89 -14.10
N TRP A 155 -1.32 -8.36 -12.85
CA TRP A 155 -2.20 -7.70 -11.87
C TRP A 155 -1.74 -6.30 -11.48
N ARG A 156 -0.42 -6.02 -11.41
CA ARG A 156 0.08 -4.65 -11.26
C ARG A 156 -0.45 -3.76 -12.38
N ASP A 157 -0.30 -4.21 -13.63
CA ASP A 157 -0.64 -3.42 -14.80
C ASP A 157 -2.17 -3.22 -14.90
N ALA A 158 -2.95 -4.26 -14.65
CA ALA A 158 -4.41 -4.19 -14.57
C ALA A 158 -4.87 -3.24 -13.45
N ALA A 159 -4.29 -3.37 -12.24
CA ALA A 159 -4.61 -2.50 -11.12
C ALA A 159 -4.32 -1.03 -11.45
N ARG A 160 -3.13 -0.74 -12.01
CA ARG A 160 -2.74 0.63 -12.39
C ARG A 160 -3.60 1.20 -13.50
N HIS A 161 -4.02 0.39 -14.48
CA HIS A 161 -4.86 0.82 -15.59
C HIS A 161 -6.23 1.32 -15.12
N HIS A 162 -6.84 0.63 -14.15
CA HIS A 162 -8.16 0.97 -13.64
C HIS A 162 -8.14 1.98 -12.48
N ALA A 163 -7.01 2.12 -11.78
CA ALA A 163 -6.92 2.93 -10.58
C ALA A 163 -6.91 4.44 -10.88
N THR A 164 -7.61 5.20 -10.04
CA THR A 164 -7.65 6.66 -10.05
C THR A 164 -6.53 7.22 -9.18
N ASP A 165 -5.95 8.35 -9.59
CA ASP A 165 -4.99 9.09 -8.78
C ASP A 165 -5.55 9.44 -7.38
N ARG A 166 -4.68 9.50 -6.36
CA ARG A 166 -5.09 9.78 -4.97
C ARG A 166 -5.90 11.07 -4.86
N ASP A 167 -5.44 12.18 -5.43
CA ASP A 167 -6.07 13.48 -5.23
C ASP A 167 -7.41 13.56 -5.95
N GLU A 168 -7.47 12.99 -7.16
CA GLU A 168 -8.72 12.84 -7.91
C GLU A 168 -9.71 11.94 -7.15
N PHE A 169 -9.24 10.83 -6.60
CA PHE A 169 -10.08 9.89 -5.85
C PHE A 169 -10.65 10.55 -4.59
N VAL A 170 -9.80 11.22 -3.80
CA VAL A 170 -10.21 11.94 -2.58
C VAL A 170 -11.23 13.02 -2.92
N ALA A 171 -10.95 13.87 -3.91
CA ALA A 171 -11.88 14.93 -4.33
C ALA A 171 -13.26 14.39 -4.74
N LYS A 172 -13.31 13.22 -5.39
CA LYS A 172 -14.55 12.59 -5.86
C LYS A 172 -15.33 11.87 -4.76
N HIS A 173 -14.65 11.28 -3.78
CA HIS A 173 -15.26 10.32 -2.86
C HIS A 173 -15.35 10.79 -1.40
N GLU A 174 -14.53 11.74 -0.96
CA GLU A 174 -14.64 12.32 0.40
C GLU A 174 -15.97 13.11 0.58
N GLN A 175 -16.50 13.69 -0.50
CA GLN A 175 -17.79 14.40 -0.49
C GLN A 175 -19.02 13.48 -0.46
N ARG A 176 -18.88 12.20 -0.87
CA ARG A 176 -20.01 11.24 -0.91
C ARG A 176 -20.40 10.71 0.48
N ASP A 177 -19.47 10.73 1.45
CA ASP A 177 -19.70 10.24 2.81
C ASP A 177 -20.34 11.29 3.74
N ILE A 178 -20.31 12.58 3.39
CA ILE A 178 -20.91 13.66 4.20
C ILE A 178 -22.44 13.80 3.95
N GLN A 179 -22.95 13.24 2.85
CA GLN A 179 -24.34 13.41 2.41
C GLN A 179 -25.28 12.23 2.75
N ARG A 180 -24.93 11.36 3.71
CA ARG A 180 -25.83 10.34 4.28
C ARG A 180 -25.86 10.43 5.80
#